data_AF-A0A7V2LN39-F1
#
_entry.id   AF-A0A7V2LN39-F1
#
_cell.length_a   1.000
_cell.length_b   1.000
_cell.length_c   1.000
_cell.angle_alpha   90.00
_cell.angle_beta   90.00
_cell.angle_gamma   90.00
#
_symmetry.space_group_name_H-M   'P 1'
#
loop_
_entity.id
_entity.type
_entity.pdbx_description
1 polymer ?
#
loop_
_entity_poly.entity_id
_entity_poly.type
_entity_poly.pdbx_seq_one_letter_code
_entity_poly.pdbx_strand_id
1 'polypeptide(L)'
;EMAVGASFFDNRTMPAIFGPLIGQTSGILYHYDLPDNEINDWLTEKIKAEVGTPPDLFDADGMNAALLLVAGLKSSGGDASSAALIPAMEGLEFDGPKGKIYIRPEDHVAIQDMYIVKLLNLDDPDFKYYELVSTTRPNPPCLLPESMQDRCGDLPIGSLSGQ
;
A
#
# COMPACT_ATOMS: atom_id res chain seq x y z
N GLU A 1 2.56 3.00 -24.76
CA GLU A 1 2.17 2.15 -23.62
C GLU A 1 3.41 1.85 -22.79
N MET A 2 3.42 2.24 -21.52
CA MET A 2 4.40 1.69 -20.58
C MET A 2 3.90 0.30 -20.20
N ALA A 3 4.53 -0.74 -20.72
CA ALA A 3 4.36 -2.08 -20.16
C ALA A 3 5.01 -2.05 -18.77
N VAL A 4 4.18 -1.88 -17.74
CA VAL A 4 4.63 -2.05 -16.36
C VAL A 4 4.99 -3.53 -16.23
N GLY A 5 6.27 -3.83 -16.11
CA GLY A 5 6.75 -5.18 -15.83
C GLY A 5 6.28 -5.66 -14.45
N ALA A 6 6.89 -6.72 -13.92
CA ALA A 6 6.68 -7.08 -12.52
C ALA A 6 6.89 -5.83 -11.63
N SER A 7 5.97 -5.61 -10.68
CA SER A 7 6.15 -4.54 -9.70
C SER A 7 7.42 -4.80 -8.90
N PHE A 8 8.18 -3.74 -8.62
CA PHE A 8 9.28 -3.84 -7.68
C PHE A 8 8.72 -4.10 -6.28
N PHE A 9 9.47 -4.85 -5.48
CA PHE A 9 9.02 -5.31 -4.17
C PHE A 9 10.16 -5.15 -3.15
N ASP A 10 10.34 -6.13 -2.26
CA ASP A 10 11.16 -6.00 -1.07
C ASP A 10 12.64 -5.68 -1.36
N ASN A 11 13.17 -4.81 -0.52
CA ASN A 11 14.52 -4.26 -0.62
C ASN A 11 15.61 -5.34 -0.66
N ARG A 12 15.38 -6.48 0.01
CA ARG A 12 16.41 -7.51 0.20
C ARG A 12 16.53 -8.45 -0.99
N THR A 13 15.43 -8.75 -1.68
CA THR A 13 15.43 -9.69 -2.81
C THR A 13 15.61 -9.00 -4.15
N MET A 14 15.34 -7.69 -4.24
CA MET A 14 15.51 -6.89 -5.45
C MET A 14 16.89 -7.11 -6.12
N PRO A 15 18.04 -7.07 -5.40
CA PRO A 15 19.36 -7.34 -6.00
C PRO A 15 19.50 -8.71 -6.66
N ALA A 16 18.82 -9.74 -6.15
CA ALA A 16 18.93 -11.11 -6.64
C ALA A 16 18.14 -11.37 -7.93
N ILE A 17 17.11 -10.57 -8.20
CA ILE A 17 16.13 -10.84 -9.27
C ILE A 17 16.11 -9.73 -10.34
N PHE A 18 16.35 -8.48 -9.96
CA PHE A 18 16.06 -7.30 -10.80
C PHE A 18 17.30 -6.63 -11.40
N GLY A 19 18.50 -7.20 -11.25
CA GLY A 19 19.74 -6.66 -11.84
C GLY A 19 19.62 -6.25 -13.32
N PRO A 20 19.06 -7.10 -14.21
CA PRO A 20 18.85 -6.76 -15.63
C PRO A 20 17.81 -5.65 -15.88
N LEU A 21 17.05 -5.24 -14.85
CA LEU A 21 15.98 -4.25 -14.95
C LEU A 21 16.41 -2.85 -14.46
N ILE A 22 17.69 -2.66 -14.09
CA ILE A 22 18.24 -1.32 -13.80
C ILE A 22 18.00 -0.40 -15.01
N GLY A 23 17.47 0.80 -14.74
CA GLY A 23 17.04 1.79 -15.71
C GLY A 23 15.56 1.69 -16.12
N GLN A 24 14.85 0.62 -15.75
CA GLN A 24 13.42 0.46 -16.06
C GLN A 24 12.52 1.16 -15.05
N THR A 25 11.33 1.54 -15.52
CA THR A 25 10.25 2.12 -14.71
C THR A 25 9.20 1.06 -14.42
N SER A 26 8.81 0.90 -13.15
CA SER A 26 7.75 0.00 -12.72
C SER A 26 6.98 0.58 -11.52
N GLY A 27 5.88 -0.08 -11.15
CA GLY A 27 5.16 0.21 -9.92
C GLY A 27 5.85 -0.39 -8.70
N ILE A 28 5.70 0.25 -7.54
CA ILE A 28 6.08 -0.27 -6.23
C ILE A 28 5.00 0.08 -5.21
N LEU A 29 4.68 -0.87 -4.34
CA LEU A 29 3.68 -0.69 -3.28
C LEU A 29 4.13 0.34 -2.25
N TYR A 30 5.38 0.22 -1.79
CA TYR A 30 5.95 1.06 -0.76
C TYR A 30 7.47 0.99 -0.85
N HIS A 31 8.12 2.12 -0.61
CA HIS A 31 9.52 2.18 -0.25
C HIS A 31 9.69 3.33 0.75
N TYR A 32 10.47 3.14 1.79
CA TYR A 32 10.48 4.00 2.97
C TYR A 32 10.90 5.46 2.68
N ASP A 33 11.58 5.73 1.57
CA ASP A 33 12.04 7.06 1.19
C ASP A 33 11.07 7.83 0.27
N LEU A 34 9.95 7.22 -0.14
CA LEU A 34 8.99 7.85 -1.07
C LEU A 34 7.91 8.67 -0.36
N PRO A 35 7.28 8.20 0.74
CA PRO A 35 6.31 9.01 1.46
C PRO A 35 6.99 10.12 2.28
N ASP A 36 6.46 11.32 2.19
CA ASP A 36 6.90 12.49 2.95
C ASP A 36 5.83 12.85 4.00
N ASN A 37 5.86 12.16 5.14
CA ASN A 37 4.96 12.40 6.27
C ASN A 37 5.51 11.85 7.60
N GLU A 38 5.05 12.42 8.71
CA GLU A 38 5.52 12.08 10.06
C GLU A 38 5.26 10.62 10.46
N ILE A 39 4.23 9.97 9.90
CA ILE A 39 3.90 8.58 10.21
C ILE A 39 4.94 7.64 9.60
N ASN A 40 5.35 7.92 8.36
CA ASN A 40 6.44 7.21 7.68
C ASN A 40 7.79 7.45 8.35
N ASP A 41 8.06 8.70 8.76
CA ASP A 41 9.28 9.05 9.50
C ASP A 41 9.38 8.26 10.80
N TRP A 42 8.27 8.20 11.55
CA TRP A 42 8.18 7.43 12.78
C TRP A 42 8.39 5.94 12.54
N LEU A 43 7.73 5.35 11.53
CA LEU A 43 7.90 3.95 11.16
C LEU A 43 9.37 3.65 10.83
N THR A 44 9.97 4.51 10.01
CA THR A 44 11.37 4.38 9.58
C THR A 44 12.33 4.45 10.76
N GLU A 45 12.15 5.40 11.67
CA GLU A 45 12.96 5.53 12.88
C GLU A 45 12.87 4.27 13.75
N LYS A 46 11.65 3.79 14.03
CA LYS A 46 11.45 2.64 14.93
C LYS A 46 11.99 1.35 14.37
N ILE A 47 11.71 1.03 13.11
CA ILE A 47 12.19 -0.21 12.50
C ILE A 47 13.71 -0.19 12.34
N LYS A 48 14.32 0.95 11.98
CA LYS A 48 15.78 1.08 11.95
C LYS A 48 16.40 0.87 13.33
N ALA A 49 15.81 1.42 14.38
CA ALA A 49 16.32 1.29 15.74
C ALA A 49 16.24 -0.16 16.27
N GLU A 50 15.19 -0.90 15.93
CA GLU A 50 14.96 -2.26 16.43
C GLU A 50 15.65 -3.35 15.59
N VAL A 51 15.65 -3.20 14.26
CA VAL A 51 16.04 -4.25 13.31
C VAL A 51 17.33 -3.91 12.57
N GLY A 52 17.75 -2.63 12.57
CA GLY A 52 18.96 -2.16 11.91
C GLY A 52 18.83 -1.96 10.39
N THR A 53 17.63 -2.13 9.82
CA THR A 53 17.33 -1.86 8.40
C THR A 53 16.08 -0.97 8.29
N PRO A 54 15.90 -0.19 7.20
CA PRO A 54 14.65 0.52 6.97
C PRO A 54 13.45 -0.45 6.89
N PRO A 55 12.22 0.06 7.13
CA PRO A 55 11.00 -0.70 6.91
C PRO A 55 10.82 -1.03 5.43
N ASP A 56 10.11 -2.12 5.18
CA ASP A 56 9.70 -2.58 3.86
C ASP A 56 8.17 -2.62 3.74
N LEU A 57 7.67 -3.09 2.60
CA LEU A 57 6.25 -3.05 2.25
C LEU A 57 5.32 -3.68 3.30
N PHE A 58 5.74 -4.78 3.92
CA PHE A 58 4.95 -5.45 4.95
C PHE A 58 4.93 -4.71 6.29
N ASP A 59 5.95 -3.90 6.59
CA ASP A 59 5.96 -3.05 7.80
C ASP A 59 4.94 -1.92 7.65
N ALA A 60 4.89 -1.29 6.48
CA ALA A 60 3.90 -0.25 6.16
C ALA A 60 2.46 -0.81 6.16
N ASP A 61 2.25 -1.99 5.59
CA ASP A 61 0.95 -2.68 5.62
C ASP A 61 0.53 -3.05 7.05
N GLY A 62 1.46 -3.56 7.85
CA GLY A 62 1.22 -3.86 9.27
C GLY A 62 0.81 -2.63 10.06
N MET A 63 1.49 -1.50 9.84
CA MET A 63 1.13 -0.22 10.47
C MET A 63 -0.25 0.27 10.03
N ASN A 64 -0.57 0.21 8.73
CA ASN A 64 -1.89 0.56 8.21
C ASN A 64 -3.00 -0.29 8.85
N ALA A 65 -2.81 -1.60 8.96
CA ALA A 65 -3.77 -2.50 9.59
C ALA A 65 -3.99 -2.17 11.07
N ALA A 66 -2.92 -1.85 11.81
CA ALA A 66 -3.02 -1.44 13.21
C ALA A 66 -3.76 -0.10 13.37
N LEU A 67 -3.48 0.87 12.50
CA LEU A 67 -4.14 2.18 12.50
C LEU A 67 -5.64 2.05 12.18
N LEU A 68 -5.99 1.25 11.17
CA LEU A 68 -7.38 0.94 10.83
C LEU A 68 -8.12 0.32 12.02
N LEU A 69 -7.53 -0.69 12.67
CA LEU A 69 -8.16 -1.36 13.80
C LEU A 69 -8.41 -0.39 14.96
N VAL A 70 -7.42 0.44 15.31
CA VAL A 70 -7.57 1.45 16.38
C VAL A 70 -8.63 2.48 16.00
N ALA A 71 -8.66 2.95 14.76
CA ALA A 71 -9.65 3.91 14.29
C ALA A 71 -11.08 3.30 14.28
N GLY A 72 -11.23 2.06 13.83
CA GLY A 72 -12.48 1.31 13.88
C GLY A 72 -12.98 1.12 15.32
N LEU A 73 -12.10 0.74 16.25
CA LEU A 73 -12.45 0.62 17.67
C LEU A 73 -12.84 1.96 18.31
N LYS A 74 -12.20 3.06 17.92
CA LYS A 74 -12.62 4.40 18.37
C LYS A 74 -14.02 4.75 17.84
N SER A 75 -14.28 4.44 16.57
CA SER A 75 -15.57 4.69 15.92
C SER A 75 -16.70 3.83 16.51
N SER A 76 -16.41 2.58 16.88
CA SER A 76 -17.38 1.66 17.52
C SER A 76 -17.54 1.85 19.03
N GLY A 77 -16.88 2.83 19.64
CA GLY A 77 -16.90 3.03 21.09
C GLY A 77 -16.22 1.90 21.88
N GLY A 78 -15.30 1.17 21.26
CA GLY A 78 -14.55 0.06 21.84
C GLY A 78 -15.19 -1.31 21.62
N ASP A 79 -16.31 -1.40 20.91
CA ASP A 79 -16.92 -2.67 20.53
C ASP A 79 -16.10 -3.34 19.42
N ALA A 80 -15.47 -4.47 19.74
CA ALA A 80 -14.62 -5.24 18.84
C ALA A 80 -15.39 -6.33 18.07
N SER A 81 -16.72 -6.40 18.18
CA SER A 81 -17.53 -7.35 17.41
C SER A 81 -17.53 -6.98 15.92
N SER A 82 -17.60 -7.99 15.05
CA SER A 82 -17.70 -7.76 13.60
C SER A 82 -18.93 -6.95 13.22
N ALA A 83 -20.05 -7.15 13.93
CA ALA A 83 -21.29 -6.40 13.71
C ALA A 83 -21.14 -4.89 13.98
N ALA A 84 -20.24 -4.50 14.89
CA ALA A 84 -19.91 -3.11 15.17
C ALA A 84 -18.79 -2.58 14.24
N LEU A 85 -17.74 -3.37 14.01
CA LEU A 85 -16.57 -2.92 13.27
C LEU A 85 -16.81 -2.78 11.76
N ILE A 86 -17.60 -3.64 11.13
CA ILE A 86 -17.90 -3.54 9.69
C ILE A 86 -18.48 -2.16 9.34
N PRO A 87 -19.62 -1.73 9.90
CA PRO A 87 -20.19 -0.42 9.56
C PRO A 87 -19.33 0.74 10.09
N ALA A 88 -18.48 0.52 11.10
CA ALA A 88 -17.55 1.54 11.60
C ALA A 88 -16.33 1.75 10.69
N MET A 89 -15.93 0.74 9.93
CA MET A 89 -14.77 0.76 9.03
C MET A 89 -15.17 1.06 7.57
N GLU A 90 -16.37 0.71 7.13
CA GLU A 90 -16.86 1.07 5.80
C GLU A 90 -16.91 2.60 5.63
N GLY A 91 -16.13 3.13 4.68
CA GLY A 91 -16.04 4.56 4.43
C GLY A 91 -15.09 5.29 5.38
N LEU A 92 -14.39 4.58 6.26
CA LEU A 92 -13.43 5.17 7.18
C LEU A 92 -12.20 5.69 6.43
N GLU A 93 -11.79 6.91 6.78
CA GLU A 93 -10.50 7.48 6.40
C GLU A 93 -9.56 7.56 7.59
N PHE A 94 -8.28 7.28 7.37
CA PHE A 94 -7.22 7.47 8.35
C PHE A 94 -5.89 7.78 7.66
N ASP A 95 -4.98 8.43 8.37
CA ASP A 95 -3.63 8.69 7.87
C ASP A 95 -2.70 7.54 8.26
N GLY A 96 -1.91 7.05 7.31
CA GLY A 96 -0.91 5.99 7.48
C GLY A 96 0.45 6.37 6.89
N PRO A 97 1.44 5.45 6.88
CA PRO A 97 2.78 5.72 6.34
C PRO A 97 2.77 6.16 4.88
N LYS A 98 1.74 5.81 4.11
CA LYS A 98 1.58 6.22 2.70
C LYS A 98 0.64 7.41 2.51
N GLY A 99 0.38 8.17 3.58
CA GLY A 99 -0.63 9.22 3.60
C GLY A 99 -2.03 8.67 3.85
N LYS A 100 -3.05 9.37 3.34
CA LYS A 100 -4.46 9.06 3.60
C LYS A 100 -4.88 7.74 2.97
N ILE A 101 -5.47 6.87 3.78
CA ILE A 101 -6.09 5.60 3.39
C ILE A 101 -7.61 5.74 3.52
N TYR A 102 -8.34 5.21 2.55
CA TYR A 102 -9.82 5.15 2.57
C TYR A 102 -10.27 3.70 2.40
N ILE A 103 -11.11 3.21 3.31
CA ILE A 103 -11.69 1.87 3.22
C ILE A 103 -12.97 1.94 2.41
N ARG A 104 -12.90 1.47 1.17
CA ARG A 104 -14.02 1.49 0.23
C ARG A 104 -15.18 0.61 0.74
N PRO A 105 -16.39 1.16 0.97
CA PRO A 105 -17.51 0.41 1.53
C PRO A 105 -17.90 -0.84 0.75
N GLU A 106 -17.86 -0.76 -0.59
CA GLU A 106 -18.39 -1.75 -1.51
C GLU A 106 -17.69 -3.10 -1.38
N ASP A 107 -16.36 -3.10 -1.29
CA ASP A 107 -15.54 -4.31 -1.34
C ASP A 107 -14.36 -4.31 -0.35
N HIS A 108 -14.32 -3.33 0.54
CA HIS A 108 -13.35 -3.19 1.62
C HIS A 108 -11.90 -3.03 1.15
N VAL A 109 -11.68 -2.62 -0.10
CA VAL A 109 -10.36 -2.25 -0.59
C VAL A 109 -9.86 -1.01 0.14
N ALA A 110 -8.63 -1.07 0.65
CA ALA A 110 -7.91 0.07 1.19
C ALA A 110 -7.32 0.91 0.05
N ILE A 111 -8.06 1.95 -0.36
CA ILE A 111 -7.62 2.91 -1.36
C ILE A 111 -6.50 3.76 -0.77
N GLN A 112 -5.35 3.72 -1.44
CA GLN A 112 -4.10 4.29 -0.96
C GLN A 112 -3.24 4.72 -2.15
N ASP A 113 -2.26 5.57 -1.88
CA ASP A 113 -1.29 5.96 -2.90
C ASP A 113 -0.38 4.78 -3.27
N MET A 114 0.08 4.76 -4.50
CA MET A 114 1.02 3.80 -5.07
C MET A 114 2.07 4.57 -5.86
N TYR A 115 3.29 4.04 -5.96
CA TYR A 115 4.39 4.78 -6.57
C TYR A 115 4.79 4.15 -7.89
N ILE A 116 5.07 4.99 -8.88
CA ILE A 116 5.77 4.62 -10.10
C ILE A 116 7.20 5.12 -9.95
N VAL A 117 8.17 4.23 -10.07
CA VAL A 117 9.57 4.53 -9.82
C VAL A 117 10.46 4.01 -10.93
N LYS A 118 11.63 4.63 -11.07
CA LYS A 118 12.71 4.14 -11.93
C LYS A 118 13.80 3.52 -11.07
N LEU A 119 14.19 2.28 -11.40
CA LEU A 119 15.29 1.59 -10.73
C LEU A 119 16.64 2.17 -11.18
N LEU A 120 17.41 2.73 -10.26
CA LEU A 120 18.70 3.38 -10.53
C LEU A 120 19.90 2.49 -10.21
N ASN A 121 19.83 1.74 -9.11
CA ASN A 121 20.90 0.89 -8.61
C ASN A 121 20.33 -0.23 -7.72
N LEU A 122 21.17 -1.18 -7.30
CA LEU A 122 20.81 -2.27 -6.38
C LEU A 122 21.92 -2.55 -5.35
N ASP A 123 22.82 -1.58 -5.16
CA ASP A 123 24.03 -1.71 -4.34
C ASP A 123 24.16 -0.60 -3.28
N ASP A 124 23.24 0.37 -3.24
CA ASP A 124 23.16 1.35 -2.16
C ASP A 124 22.88 0.63 -0.81
N PRO A 125 23.74 0.84 0.22
CA PRO A 125 23.62 0.15 1.51
C PRO A 125 22.40 0.59 2.32
N ASP A 126 21.81 1.74 2.02
CA ASP A 126 20.56 2.23 2.61
C ASP A 126 19.34 1.83 1.76
N PHE A 127 19.50 0.99 0.73
CA PHE A 127 18.44 0.55 -0.18
C PHE A 127 17.84 1.69 -1.02
N LYS A 128 18.56 2.81 -1.22
CA LYS A 128 18.10 3.93 -2.05
C LYS A 128 18.22 3.63 -3.54
N TYR A 129 17.38 2.71 -4.00
CA TYR A 129 17.44 2.13 -5.34
C TYR A 129 16.67 2.95 -6.37
N TYR A 130 15.77 3.83 -5.95
CA TYR A 130 14.71 4.33 -6.80
C TYR A 130 14.74 5.85 -6.98
N GLU A 131 14.32 6.28 -8.16
CA GLU A 131 13.85 7.65 -8.41
C GLU A 131 12.33 7.63 -8.55
N LEU A 132 11.63 8.50 -7.81
CA LEU A 132 10.18 8.66 -7.96
C LEU A 132 9.86 9.28 -9.31
N VAL A 133 9.04 8.60 -10.11
CA VAL A 133 8.52 9.12 -11.38
C VAL A 133 7.17 9.80 -11.16
N SER A 134 6.25 9.13 -10.46
CA SER A 134 4.96 9.70 -10.09
C SER A 134 4.31 8.94 -8.95
N THR A 135 3.43 9.62 -8.23
CA THR A 135 2.48 9.01 -7.29
C THR A 135 1.14 8.84 -7.99
N THR A 136 0.53 7.69 -7.81
CA THR A 136 -0.79 7.34 -8.35
C THR A 136 -1.71 6.95 -7.21
N ARG A 137 -3.02 7.06 -7.40
CA ARG A 137 -4.02 6.62 -6.42
C ARG A 137 -5.03 5.71 -7.11
N PRO A 138 -4.69 4.42 -7.31
CA PRO A 138 -5.51 3.52 -8.09
C PRO A 138 -6.86 3.28 -7.43
N ASN A 139 -7.90 3.23 -8.26
CA ASN A 139 -9.25 2.83 -7.87
C ASN A 139 -9.61 1.56 -8.66
N PRO A 140 -9.19 0.37 -8.20
CA PRO A 140 -9.38 -0.86 -8.95
C PRO A 140 -10.87 -1.21 -9.09
N PRO A 141 -11.27 -1.97 -10.13
CA PRO A 141 -12.62 -2.54 -10.22
C PRO A 141 -12.94 -3.39 -8.97
N CYS A 142 -14.23 -3.64 -8.75
CA CYS A 142 -14.69 -4.57 -7.74
C CYS A 142 -14.32 -6.00 -8.15
N LEU A 143 -13.59 -6.69 -7.28
CA LEU A 143 -13.11 -8.07 -7.49
C LEU A 143 -13.85 -9.10 -6.62
N LEU A 144 -15.00 -8.72 -6.06
CA LEU A 144 -15.82 -9.63 -5.27
C LEU A 144 -16.29 -10.83 -6.11
N PRO A 145 -16.43 -12.02 -5.49
CA PRO A 145 -16.98 -13.18 -6.17
C PRO A 145 -18.41 -12.90 -6.64
N GLU A 146 -18.87 -13.61 -7.67
CA GLU A 146 -20.19 -13.42 -8.30
C GLU A 146 -21.34 -13.36 -7.27
N SER A 147 -21.29 -14.21 -6.23
CA SER A 147 -22.27 -14.25 -5.14
C SER A 147 -22.32 -13.00 -4.25
N MET A 148 -21.39 -12.06 -4.40
CA MET A 148 -21.29 -10.83 -3.61
C MET A 148 -21.25 -9.57 -4.48
N GLN A 149 -21.46 -9.69 -5.79
CA GLN A 149 -21.37 -8.55 -6.72
C GLN A 149 -22.44 -7.48 -6.49
N ASP A 150 -23.55 -7.81 -5.83
CA ASP A 150 -24.55 -6.82 -5.40
C ASP A 150 -23.96 -5.74 -4.48
N ARG A 151 -22.84 -6.03 -3.79
CA ARG A 151 -22.12 -5.05 -2.96
C ARG A 151 -21.26 -4.08 -3.77
N CYS A 152 -20.92 -4.40 -5.01
CA CYS A 152 -20.03 -3.58 -5.83
C CYS A 152 -20.62 -2.21 -6.20
N GLY A 153 -21.93 -2.00 -6.04
CA GLY A 153 -22.59 -0.74 -6.36
C GLY A 153 -22.33 -0.33 -7.81
N ASP A 154 -21.85 0.91 -8.01
CA ASP A 154 -21.54 1.47 -9.33
C ASP A 154 -20.10 1.16 -9.80
N LEU A 155 -19.32 0.38 -9.04
CA LEU A 155 -17.96 0.03 -9.43
C LEU A 155 -17.95 -0.86 -10.67
N PRO A 156 -17.02 -0.64 -11.62
CA PRO A 156 -16.77 -1.61 -12.67
C PRO A 156 -16.42 -2.98 -12.05
N ILE A 157 -16.99 -4.05 -12.59
CA ILE A 157 -16.75 -5.43 -12.14
C ILE A 157 -15.79 -6.09 -13.13
N GLY A 158 -14.82 -6.86 -12.61
CA GLY A 158 -13.96 -7.70 -13.45
C GLY A 158 -12.48 -7.31 -13.40
N SER A 159 -11.73 -7.73 -14.42
CA SER A 159 -10.27 -7.83 -14.34
C SER A 159 -9.53 -6.49 -14.33
N LEU A 160 -8.45 -6.42 -13.54
CA LEU A 160 -7.43 -5.36 -13.58
C LEU A 160 -6.69 -5.27 -14.93
N SER A 161 -6.86 -6.25 -15.82
CA SER A 161 -6.23 -6.30 -17.14
C SER A 161 -6.98 -5.54 -18.24
N GLY A 162 -8.19 -5.01 -17.97
CA GLY A 162 -9.01 -4.38 -19.02
C GLY A 162 -9.31 -5.31 -20.20
N GLN A 163 -9.41 -6.62 -19.96
CA GLN A 163 -9.86 -7.65 -20.92
C GLN A 163 -10.91 -8.53 -20.25
#